data_AF-A0A2E0H483-F1
#
_entry.id   AF-A0A2E0H483-F1
#
_cell.length_a   1.000
_cell.length_b   1.000
_cell.length_c   1.000
_cell.angle_alpha   90.00
_cell.angle_beta   90.00
_cell.angle_gamma   90.00
#
_symmetry.space_group_name_H-M   'P 1'
#
loop_
_entity.id
_entity.type
_entity.pdbx_description
1 polymer ?
#
loop_
_entity_poly.entity_id
_entity_poly.type
_entity_poly.pdbx_seq_one_letter_code
_entity_poly.pdbx_strand_id
1 'polypeptide(L)'
;SWWGWNPSKAALVFLWRTGKLAVEKREGFQKVYDLTERVIPDVYRKLKYSEQEYIDWNCTTGIENIGFGSHTEIAKYWEGVTPQGS
;
A
#
# COMPACT_ATOMS: atom_id res chain seq x y z
N SER A 1 -9.88 -7.42 -28.50
CA SER A 1 -9.02 -7.88 -27.38
C SER A 1 -9.93 -8.23 -26.22
N TRP A 2 -9.90 -9.46 -25.71
CA TRP A 2 -10.69 -9.85 -24.54
C TRP A 2 -10.30 -8.95 -23.34
N TRP A 3 -11.28 -8.20 -22.85
CA TRP A 3 -11.34 -7.56 -21.53
C TRP A 3 -10.22 -6.57 -21.12
N GLY A 4 -9.85 -5.63 -21.99
CA GLY A 4 -9.37 -4.30 -21.56
C GLY A 4 -8.04 -4.24 -20.79
N TRP A 5 -7.28 -5.33 -20.70
CA TRP A 5 -5.90 -5.32 -20.23
C TRP A 5 -4.99 -4.89 -21.37
N ASN A 6 -4.81 -3.58 -21.52
CA ASN A 6 -3.72 -3.06 -22.35
C ASN A 6 -2.42 -3.05 -21.51
N PRO A 7 -1.24 -3.29 -22.12
CA PRO A 7 0.05 -3.23 -21.42
C PRO A 7 0.27 -1.94 -20.63
N SER A 8 -0.31 -0.82 -21.08
CA SER A 8 -0.24 0.46 -20.41
C SER A 8 -0.91 0.45 -19.02
N LYS A 9 -2.06 -0.23 -18.87
CA LYS A 9 -2.73 -0.40 -17.57
C LYS A 9 -1.90 -1.23 -16.61
N ALA A 10 -1.26 -2.29 -17.12
CA ALA A 10 -0.33 -3.11 -16.33
C ALA A 10 0.83 -2.26 -15.81
N ALA A 11 1.42 -1.44 -16.67
CA ALA A 11 2.51 -0.54 -16.31
C ALA A 11 2.09 0.47 -15.24
N LEU A 12 0.90 1.09 -15.38
CA LEU A 12 0.37 2.01 -14.36
C LEU A 12 0.17 1.34 -13.00
N VAL A 13 -0.42 0.13 -12.98
CA VAL A 13 -0.61 -0.63 -11.74
C VAL A 13 0.74 -1.01 -11.12
N PHE A 14 1.70 -1.45 -11.92
CA PHE A 14 3.04 -1.78 -11.45
C PHE A 14 3.75 -0.56 -10.85
N LEU A 15 3.75 0.58 -11.54
CA LEU A 15 4.37 1.81 -11.07
C LEU A 15 3.70 2.34 -9.79
N TRP A 16 2.38 2.16 -9.66
CA TRP A 16 1.67 2.47 -8.42
C TRP A 16 2.06 1.53 -7.27
N ARG A 17 2.09 0.21 -7.49
CA ARG A 17 2.47 -0.77 -6.45
C ARG A 17 3.94 -0.62 -6.00
N THR A 18 4.81 -0.09 -6.86
CA THR A 18 6.22 0.18 -6.54
C THR A 18 6.47 1.60 -6.03
N GLY A 19 5.41 2.39 -5.82
CA GLY A 19 5.50 3.75 -5.26
C GLY A 19 6.08 4.80 -6.21
N LYS A 20 6.21 4.50 -7.51
CA LYS A 20 6.63 5.47 -8.54
C LYS A 20 5.50 6.39 -9.00
N LEU A 21 4.27 5.90 -8.94
CA LEU A 21 3.06 6.70 -9.14
C LEU A 21 2.19 6.69 -7.89
N ALA A 22 1.45 7.76 -7.69
CA ALA A 22 0.37 7.85 -6.71
C ALA A 22 -0.97 8.11 -7.42
N VAL A 23 -2.07 7.79 -6.75
CA VAL A 23 -3.41 8.15 -7.24
C VAL A 23 -3.67 9.59 -6.79
N GLU A 24 -3.63 10.53 -7.73
CA GLU A 24 -3.89 11.95 -7.46
C GLU A 24 -5.37 12.16 -7.14
N LYS A 25 -6.26 11.58 -7.96
CA LYS A 25 -7.71 11.69 -7.81
C LYS A 25 -8.43 10.53 -8.51
N ARG A 26 -9.76 10.50 -8.35
CA ARG A 26 -10.64 9.60 -9.09
C ARG A 26 -11.65 10.41 -9.90
N GLU A 27 -11.84 10.01 -11.14
CA GLU A 27 -12.89 10.53 -12.02
C GLU A 27 -13.89 9.39 -12.26
N GLY A 28 -14.99 9.42 -11.50
CA GLY A 28 -15.87 8.26 -11.36
C GLY A 28 -15.11 7.04 -10.82
N PHE A 29 -15.09 5.95 -11.60
CA PHE A 29 -14.37 4.71 -11.25
C PHE A 29 -12.92 4.66 -11.78
N GLN A 30 -12.48 5.68 -12.53
CA GLN A 30 -11.14 5.72 -13.12
C GLN A 30 -10.14 6.42 -12.18
N LYS A 31 -8.99 5.79 -11.93
CA LYS A 31 -7.87 6.39 -11.19
C LYS A 31 -7.05 7.27 -12.12
N VAL A 32 -6.79 8.51 -11.70
CA VAL A 32 -5.81 9.40 -12.35
C VAL A 32 -4.50 9.28 -11.57
N TYR A 33 -3.42 8.96 -12.27
CA TYR A 33 -2.09 8.77 -11.68
C TYR A 33 -1.19 9.96 -12.01
N ASP A 34 -0.35 10.35 -11.06
CA ASP A 34 0.77 11.27 -11.28
C ASP A 34 2.00 10.75 -10.50
N LEU A 35 3.16 11.37 -10.74
CA LEU A 35 4.40 11.10 -10.02
C LEU A 35 4.19 11.26 -8.51
N THR A 36 4.69 10.30 -7.74
CA THR A 36 4.52 10.28 -6.29
C THR A 36 5.01 11.57 -5.63
N GLU A 37 6.08 12.19 -6.13
CA GLU A 37 6.60 13.44 -5.58
C GLU A 37 5.71 14.68 -5.75
N ARG A 38 4.79 14.66 -6.74
CA ARG A 38 3.81 15.73 -6.96
C ARG A 38 2.57 15.59 -6.09
N VAL A 39 2.21 14.34 -5.78
CA VAL A 39 1.01 14.02 -4.98
C VAL A 39 1.32 13.96 -3.48
N ILE A 40 2.46 13.37 -3.10
CA ILE A 40 2.83 13.15 -1.71
C ILE A 40 3.95 14.11 -1.32
N PRO A 41 3.75 14.99 -0.33
CA PRO A 41 4.77 15.92 0.15
C PRO A 41 6.08 15.25 0.58
N ASP A 42 7.17 15.98 0.37
CA ASP A 42 8.54 15.57 0.68
C ASP A 42 8.72 15.11 2.14
N VAL A 43 8.03 15.78 3.08
CA VAL A 43 8.09 15.46 4.51
C VAL A 43 7.66 14.02 4.79
N TYR A 44 6.63 13.51 4.11
CA TYR A 44 6.14 12.14 4.32
C TYR A 44 7.01 11.11 3.59
N ARG A 45 7.55 11.46 2.42
CA ARG A 45 8.42 10.55 1.64
C ARG A 45 9.80 10.35 2.26
N LYS A 46 10.26 11.30 3.07
CA LYS A 46 11.58 11.27 3.73
C LYS A 46 11.55 10.66 5.13
N LEU A 47 10.37 10.30 5.65
CA LEU A 47 10.26 9.60 6.93
C LEU A 47 11.01 8.27 6.86
N LYS A 48 11.76 7.99 7.93
CA LYS A 48 12.45 6.72 8.14
C LYS A 48 11.95 6.16 9.45
N TYR A 49 11.51 4.92 9.40
CA TYR A 49 11.13 4.13 10.56
C TYR A 49 12.11 2.99 10.67
N SER A 50 12.46 2.62 11.90
CA SER A 50 13.10 1.35 12.17
C SER A 50 12.15 0.20 11.80
N GLU A 51 12.73 -0.98 11.60
CA GLU A 51 11.95 -2.19 11.34
C GLU A 51 10.97 -2.48 12.49
N GLN A 52 11.41 -2.28 13.75
CA GLN A 52 10.56 -2.47 14.93
C GLN A 52 9.38 -1.50 14.95
N GLU A 53 9.60 -0.20 14.70
CA GLU A 53 8.51 0.79 14.65
C GLU A 53 7.51 0.45 13.53
N TYR A 54 7.99 -0.06 12.39
CA TYR A 54 7.12 -0.50 11.30
C TYR A 54 6.30 -1.75 11.69
N ILE A 55 6.91 -2.74 12.35
CA ILE A 55 6.22 -3.94 12.84
C ILE A 55 5.15 -3.57 13.87
N ASP A 56 5.52 -2.74 14.85
CA ASP A 56 4.62 -2.30 15.91
C ASP A 56 3.42 -1.56 15.30
N TRP A 57 3.66 -0.60 14.41
CA TRP A 57 2.60 0.10 13.70
C TRP A 57 1.69 -0.84 12.90
N ASN A 58 2.27 -1.79 12.16
CA ASN A 58 1.52 -2.75 11.34
C ASN A 58 0.59 -3.62 12.21
N CYS A 59 1.12 -4.16 13.30
CA CYS A 59 0.38 -5.01 14.22
C CYS A 59 -0.69 -4.23 15.01
N THR A 60 -0.34 -3.07 15.58
CA THR A 60 -1.27 -2.23 16.36
C THR A 60 -2.43 -1.75 15.49
N THR A 61 -2.15 -1.18 14.32
CA THR A 61 -3.23 -0.73 13.43
C THR A 61 -4.00 -1.91 12.83
N GLY A 62 -3.36 -3.06 12.61
CA GLY A 62 -4.03 -4.29 12.18
C GLY A 62 -5.09 -4.72 13.20
N ILE A 63 -4.72 -4.87 14.47
CA ILE A 63 -5.67 -5.29 15.52
C ILE A 63 -6.77 -4.25 15.77
N GLU A 64 -6.46 -2.96 15.70
CA GLU A 64 -7.46 -1.88 15.83
C GLU A 64 -8.54 -1.94 14.74
N ASN A 65 -8.18 -2.33 13.51
CA ASN A 65 -9.14 -2.40 12.41
C ASN A 65 -9.98 -3.69 12.40
N ILE A 66 -9.41 -4.83 12.82
CA ILE A 66 -10.14 -6.12 12.85
C ILE A 66 -10.89 -6.35 14.17
N GLY A 67 -10.50 -5.67 15.26
CA GLY A 67 -11.11 -5.72 16.58
C GLY A 67 -10.67 -6.90 17.45
N PHE A 68 -10.53 -8.09 16.87
CA PHE A 68 -9.96 -9.28 17.53
C PHE A 68 -9.44 -10.25 16.47
N GLY A 69 -8.40 -11.02 16.79
CA GLY A 69 -7.85 -12.01 15.87
C GLY A 69 -6.57 -12.66 16.37
N SER A 70 -6.19 -13.73 15.69
CA SER A 70 -4.89 -14.38 15.84
C SER A 70 -3.76 -13.51 15.27
N HIS A 71 -2.52 -13.78 15.69
CA HIS A 71 -1.33 -13.11 15.15
C HIS A 71 -1.22 -13.24 13.61
N THR A 72 -1.70 -14.36 13.04
CA THR A 72 -1.76 -14.56 11.59
C THR A 72 -2.76 -13.63 10.90
N GLU A 73 -3.93 -13.41 11.50
CA GLU A 73 -4.93 -12.48 10.95
C GLU A 73 -4.45 -11.03 11.05
N ILE A 74 -3.78 -10.67 12.14
CA ILE A 74 -3.16 -9.36 12.32
C ILE A 74 -2.11 -9.11 11.23
N ALA A 75 -1.15 -10.04 11.04
CA ALA A 75 -0.10 -9.91 10.03
C ALA A 75 -0.63 -9.83 8.59
N LYS A 76 -1.76 -10.49 8.31
CA LYS A 76 -2.40 -10.49 6.99
C LYS A 76 -3.15 -9.21 6.67
N TYR A 77 -3.52 -8.38 7.65
CA TYR A 77 -4.39 -7.23 7.40
C TYR A 77 -3.76 -6.24 6.39
N TRP A 78 -2.50 -5.89 6.60
CA TRP A 78 -1.73 -5.04 5.67
C TRP A 78 -0.84 -5.83 4.71
N GLU A 79 -0.72 -7.15 4.90
CA GLU A 79 0.26 -8.03 4.21
C GLU A 79 1.70 -7.49 4.27
N GLY A 80 2.02 -6.75 5.34
CA GLY A 80 3.27 -6.00 5.46
C GLY A 80 4.34 -6.65 6.35
N VAL A 81 3.98 -7.68 7.12
CA VAL A 81 4.86 -8.43 8.02
C VAL A 81 4.54 -9.93 7.95
N THR A 82 5.51 -10.78 8.27
CA THR A 82 5.33 -12.24 8.28
C THR A 82 4.99 -12.71 9.70
N PRO A 83 4.03 -13.63 9.89
CA PRO A 83 3.78 -14.24 11.19
C PRO A 83 5.02 -14.99 11.71
N GLN A 84 5.30 -14.93 13.01
CA GLN A 84 6.33 -15.79 13.60
C GLN A 84 5.89 -17.26 13.56
N GLY A 85 6.75 -18.14 13.05
CA GLY A 85 6.53 -19.59 13.06
C GLY A 85 5.89 -20.18 11.79
N SER A 86 5.95 -19.48 10.66
CA SER A 86 5.66 -20.04 9.32
C SER A 86 6.72 -21.04 8.87
#